data_AF-A0A7C5W6P0-F1
#
_entry.id   AF-A0A7C5W6P0-F1
#
_cell.length_a   1.000
_cell.length_b   1.000
_cell.length_c   1.000
_cell.angle_alpha   90.00
_cell.angle_beta   90.00
_cell.angle_gamma   90.00
#
_symmetry.space_group_name_H-M   'P 1'
#
loop_
_entity.id
_entity.type
_entity.pdbx_description
1 polymer ?
#
loop_
_entity_poly.entity_id
_entity_poly.type
_entity_poly.pdbx_seq_one_letter_code
_entity_poly.pdbx_strand_id
1 'polypeptide(L)'
;MRRVIVVGGGPAGLTSGYLLAKKGCDVTIVERDEVVGGLLRTCQIDGVEIERVYHHMLFNDSRLIRFLRELGIDDRFKWYRSRVGIYTHSQFFDITTPIHYLSLGFLNLSNRIKLIYNLAFPEKGADNLARKFGENIYRSLIREMLINKFGIYADKISPD
;
A
#
# COMPACT_ATOMS: atom_id res chain seq x y z
N MET A 1 -25.78 27.02 -6.47
CA MET A 1 -24.94 26.19 -5.56
C MET A 1 -25.51 24.77 -5.57
N ARG A 2 -24.72 23.72 -5.84
CA ARG A 2 -25.20 22.33 -5.83
C ARG A 2 -25.03 21.73 -4.43
N ARG A 3 -26.04 21.01 -3.94
CA ARG A 3 -25.97 20.25 -2.68
C ARG A 3 -25.53 18.82 -2.97
N VAL A 4 -24.55 18.33 -2.22
CA VAL A 4 -23.99 16.98 -2.37
C VAL A 4 -23.90 16.31 -1.01
N ILE A 5 -24.37 15.07 -0.92
CA ILE A 5 -24.20 14.24 0.27
C ILE A 5 -23.11 13.20 -0.04
N VAL A 6 -22.10 13.12 0.83
CA VAL A 6 -21.05 12.11 0.80
C VAL A 6 -21.29 11.14 1.96
N VAL A 7 -21.42 9.86 1.67
CA VAL A 7 -21.61 8.81 2.68
C VAL A 7 -20.25 8.18 2.99
N GLY A 8 -19.83 8.26 4.25
CA GLY A 8 -18.53 7.83 4.76
C GLY A 8 -17.59 9.01 5.01
N GLY A 9 -17.12 9.16 6.25
CA GLY A 9 -16.11 10.11 6.72
C GLY A 9 -14.69 9.53 6.74
N GLY A 10 -14.44 8.48 5.95
CA GLY A 10 -13.09 7.96 5.72
C GLY A 10 -12.25 8.85 4.78
N PRO A 11 -11.02 8.46 4.46
CA PRO A 11 -10.09 9.27 3.67
C PRO A 11 -10.64 9.63 2.29
N ALA A 12 -11.28 8.67 1.63
CA ALA A 12 -11.92 8.88 0.33
C ALA A 12 -13.09 9.88 0.42
N GLY A 13 -13.94 9.76 1.45
CA GLY A 13 -15.10 10.63 1.63
C GLY A 13 -14.71 12.06 2.02
N LEU A 14 -13.78 12.21 2.96
CA LEU A 14 -13.22 13.51 3.35
C LEU A 14 -12.53 14.20 2.17
N THR A 15 -11.71 13.47 1.40
CA THR A 15 -11.06 14.01 0.20
C THR A 15 -12.10 14.41 -0.86
N SER A 16 -13.12 13.58 -1.07
CA SER A 16 -14.20 13.90 -2.01
C SER A 16 -14.96 15.16 -1.60
N GLY A 17 -15.29 15.27 -0.31
CA GLY A 17 -15.98 16.44 0.23
C GLY A 17 -15.14 17.71 0.13
N TYR A 18 -13.85 17.62 0.46
CA TYR A 18 -12.89 18.72 0.28
C TYR A 18 -12.86 19.22 -1.18
N LEU A 19 -12.70 18.31 -2.14
CA LEU A 19 -12.62 18.66 -3.56
C LEU A 19 -13.94 19.24 -4.11
N LEU A 20 -15.09 18.76 -3.62
CA LEU A 20 -16.40 19.29 -4.00
C LEU A 20 -16.66 20.67 -3.39
N ALA A 21 -16.33 20.86 -2.11
CA ALA A 21 -16.44 22.14 -1.43
C ALA A 21 -15.56 23.21 -2.10
N LYS A 22 -14.32 22.86 -2.49
CA LYS A 22 -13.43 23.73 -3.25
C LYS A 22 -14.00 24.16 -4.61
N LYS A 23 -14.91 23.37 -5.19
CA LYS A 23 -15.65 23.69 -6.43
C LYS A 23 -16.95 24.47 -6.19
N GLY A 24 -17.19 24.94 -4.97
CA GLY A 24 -18.39 25.73 -4.61
C GLY A 24 -19.66 24.88 -4.44
N CYS A 25 -19.52 23.58 -4.16
CA CYS A 25 -20.66 22.76 -3.74
C CYS A 25 -20.89 22.90 -2.23
N ASP A 26 -22.15 22.81 -1.83
CA ASP A 26 -22.57 22.66 -0.44
C ASP A 26 -22.57 21.17 -0.10
N VAL A 27 -21.64 20.75 0.77
CA VAL A 27 -21.34 19.34 1.01
C VAL A 27 -21.72 18.95 2.42
N THR A 28 -22.53 17.90 2.55
CA THR A 28 -22.77 17.21 3.82
C THR A 28 -22.07 15.85 3.81
N ILE A 29 -21.24 15.58 4.82
CA ILE A 29 -20.62 14.26 5.00
C ILE A 29 -21.37 13.54 6.12
N VAL A 30 -21.80 12.31 5.85
CA VAL A 30 -22.48 11.45 6.83
C VAL A 30 -21.55 10.29 7.17
N GLU A 31 -21.13 10.20 8.43
CA GLU A 31 -20.33 9.10 8.98
C GLU A 31 -21.16 8.37 10.04
N ARG A 32 -21.02 7.04 10.10
CA ARG A 32 -21.68 6.18 11.07
C ARG A 32 -20.97 6.19 12.42
N ASP A 33 -19.64 6.28 12.40
CA ASP A 33 -18.81 6.37 13.60
C ASP A 33 -18.91 7.76 14.26
N GLU A 34 -18.59 7.82 15.57
CA GLU A 34 -18.61 9.08 16.34
C GLU A 34 -17.60 10.13 15.84
N VAL A 35 -16.56 9.68 15.15
CA VAL A 35 -15.49 10.54 14.61
C VAL A 35 -15.11 10.11 13.21
N VAL A 36 -14.71 11.08 12.40
CA VAL A 36 -14.20 10.87 11.04
C VAL A 36 -12.78 10.26 11.04
N GLY A 37 -12.30 9.88 9.86
CA GLY A 37 -10.95 9.35 9.62
C GLY A 37 -10.96 7.91 9.10
N GLY A 38 -12.03 7.15 9.35
CA GLY A 38 -12.18 5.77 8.88
C GLY A 38 -10.97 4.90 9.29
N LEU A 39 -10.28 4.32 8.29
CA LEU A 39 -9.11 3.49 8.55
C LEU A 39 -7.90 4.28 9.07
N LEU A 40 -7.78 5.58 8.79
CA LEU A 40 -6.65 6.42 9.23
C LEU A 40 -6.71 6.83 10.71
N ARG A 41 -7.62 6.25 11.50
CA ARG A 41 -7.76 6.57 12.91
C ARG A 41 -6.65 5.96 13.75
N THR A 42 -6.28 6.64 14.82
CA THR A 42 -5.44 6.10 15.89
C THR A 42 -6.29 5.53 17.03
N CYS A 43 -5.67 4.67 17.84
CA CYS A 43 -6.20 4.21 19.12
C CYS A 43 -5.08 4.17 20.17
N GLN A 44 -5.48 4.19 21.44
CA GLN A 44 -4.57 4.05 22.57
C GLN A 44 -4.51 2.58 22.98
N ILE A 45 -3.31 2.03 23.04
CA ILE A 45 -3.03 0.72 23.64
C ILE A 45 -1.90 0.92 24.66
N ASP A 46 -2.15 0.60 25.92
CA ASP A 46 -1.19 0.73 27.02
C ASP A 46 -0.52 2.11 27.11
N GLY A 47 -1.28 3.18 26.88
CA GLY A 47 -0.81 4.57 26.91
C GLY A 47 0.01 4.99 25.67
N VAL A 48 0.09 4.14 24.66
CA VAL A 48 0.74 4.43 23.38
C VAL A 48 -0.32 4.66 22.30
N GLU A 49 -0.18 5.76 21.58
CA GLU A 49 -0.98 6.00 20.38
C GLU A 49 -0.44 5.17 19.22
N ILE A 50 -1.29 4.31 18.66
CA ILE A 50 -0.98 3.50 17.49
C ILE A 50 -2.06 3.66 16.43
N GLU A 51 -1.74 3.34 15.17
CA GLU A 51 -2.73 3.30 14.10
C GLU A 51 -3.69 2.12 14.31
N ARG A 52 -5.00 2.33 14.09
CA ARG A 52 -6.00 1.25 14.15
C ARG A 52 -5.78 0.20 13.07
N VAL A 53 -5.28 0.65 11.93
CA VAL A 53 -4.93 -0.20 10.78
C VAL A 53 -3.58 0.26 10.27
N TYR A 54 -2.76 -0.69 9.84
CA TYR A 54 -1.44 -0.43 9.29
C TYR A 54 -1.52 0.40 8.00
N HIS A 55 -0.87 1.57 7.98
CA HIS A 55 -0.71 2.38 6.78
C HIS A 55 0.77 2.61 6.46
N HIS A 56 1.13 2.38 5.20
CA HIS A 56 2.44 2.76 4.68
C HIS A 56 2.30 3.74 3.54
N MET A 57 2.91 4.90 3.71
CA MET A 57 3.07 5.88 2.64
C MET A 57 4.46 5.75 2.04
N LEU A 58 4.53 5.75 0.71
CA LEU A 58 5.78 5.74 -0.03
C LEU A 58 6.20 7.18 -0.38
N PHE A 59 7.51 7.45 -0.33
CA PHE A 59 8.07 8.77 -0.63
C PHE A 59 7.82 9.24 -2.06
N ASN A 60 7.46 8.33 -2.97
CA ASN A 60 7.18 8.62 -4.37
C ASN A 60 5.69 8.96 -4.63
N ASP A 61 4.83 8.97 -3.60
CA ASP A 61 3.44 9.39 -3.74
C ASP A 61 3.33 10.92 -3.83
N SER A 62 3.71 11.44 -4.98
CA SER A 62 3.71 12.88 -5.28
C SER A 62 2.32 13.52 -5.19
N ARG A 63 1.25 12.74 -5.38
CA ARG A 63 -0.13 13.24 -5.30
C ARG A 63 -0.52 13.48 -3.85
N LEU A 64 -0.29 12.49 -2.99
CA LEU A 64 -0.55 12.62 -1.56
C LEU A 64 0.34 13.71 -0.94
N ILE A 65 1.64 13.75 -1.25
CA ILE A 65 2.54 14.80 -0.75
C ILE A 65 2.05 16.20 -1.14
N ARG A 66 1.61 16.38 -2.39
CA ARG A 66 1.05 17.67 -2.85
C ARG A 66 -0.25 18.01 -2.12
N PHE A 67 -1.11 17.02 -1.91
CA PHE A 67 -2.35 17.21 -1.18
C PHE A 67 -2.10 17.60 0.29
N LEU A 68 -1.13 16.98 0.97
CA LEU A 68 -0.76 17.34 2.33
C LEU A 68 -0.21 18.77 2.43
N ARG A 69 0.58 19.21 1.44
CA ARG A 69 1.04 20.61 1.33
C ARG A 69 -0.10 21.58 1.11
N GLU A 70 -1.06 21.22 0.27
CA GLU A 70 -2.27 22.02 0.03
C GLU A 70 -3.11 22.18 1.31
N LEU A 71 -3.11 21.16 2.17
CA LEU A 71 -3.74 21.21 3.49
C LEU A 71 -2.88 21.91 4.56
N GLY A 72 -1.61 22.21 4.28
CA GLY A 72 -0.68 22.84 5.23
C GLY A 72 -0.29 21.95 6.42
N ILE A 73 -0.20 20.63 6.20
CA ILE A 73 0.11 19.64 7.25
C ILE A 73 1.30 18.74 6.89
N ASP A 74 2.05 19.08 5.85
CA ASP A 74 3.19 18.27 5.41
C ASP A 74 4.38 18.31 6.38
N ASP A 75 4.48 19.35 7.20
CA ASP A 75 5.45 19.51 8.29
C ASP A 75 5.26 18.49 9.43
N ARG A 76 4.04 17.97 9.60
CA ARG A 76 3.73 16.93 10.60
C ARG A 76 4.21 15.54 10.19
N PHE A 77 4.55 15.36 8.91
CA PHE A 77 4.90 14.07 8.35
C PHE A 77 6.36 13.71 8.65
N LYS A 78 6.59 12.52 9.22
CA LYS A 78 7.94 12.04 9.55
C LYS A 78 8.35 10.94 8.57
N TRP A 79 9.49 11.13 7.92
CA TRP A 79 10.08 10.13 7.04
C TRP A 79 10.97 9.17 7.81
N TYR A 80 10.67 7.89 7.72
CA TYR A 80 11.48 6.83 8.28
C TYR A 80 12.11 6.00 7.16
N ARG A 81 13.37 5.61 7.35
CA ARG A 81 14.03 4.67 6.44
C ARG A 81 13.47 3.27 6.68
N SER A 82 12.63 2.79 5.76
CA SER A 82 12.07 1.44 5.84
C SER A 82 13.13 0.38 5.53
N ARG A 83 13.12 -0.71 6.31
CA ARG A 83 13.81 -1.96 6.00
C ARG A 83 12.74 -3.03 5.84
N VAL A 84 12.85 -3.83 4.78
CA VAL A 84 11.87 -4.88 4.47
C VAL A 84 12.61 -6.19 4.33
N GLY A 85 12.05 -7.24 4.92
CA GLY A 85 12.58 -8.59 4.80
C GLY A 85 11.47 -9.62 4.69
N ILE A 86 11.85 -10.80 4.22
CA ILE A 86 10.97 -11.97 4.13
C ILE A 86 11.57 -13.06 4.99
N TYR A 87 10.73 -13.63 5.86
CA TYR A 87 11.07 -14.82 6.61
C TYR A 87 10.42 -16.03 5.95
N THR A 88 11.25 -16.95 5.45
CA THR A 88 10.80 -18.18 4.79
C THR A 88 11.87 -19.25 4.91
N HIS A 89 11.50 -20.53 4.87
CA HIS A 89 12.45 -21.65 4.99
C HIS A 89 13.35 -21.54 6.24
N SER A 90 12.79 -21.06 7.35
CA SER A 90 13.49 -20.80 8.61
C SER A 90 14.69 -19.85 8.50
N GLN A 91 14.70 -18.99 7.48
CA GLN A 91 15.75 -18.00 7.23
C GLN A 91 15.12 -16.62 6.97
N PHE A 92 15.83 -15.58 7.39
CA PHE A 92 15.44 -14.19 7.12
C PHE A 92 16.25 -13.65 5.93
N PHE A 93 15.57 -13.09 4.96
CA PHE A 93 16.16 -12.48 3.78
C PHE A 93 15.83 -10.99 3.74
N ASP A 94 16.86 -10.14 3.66
CA ASP A 94 16.66 -8.72 3.36
C ASP A 94 16.21 -8.58 1.90
N ILE A 95 15.16 -7.80 1.66
CA ILE A 95 14.64 -7.52 0.31
C ILE A 95 14.43 -6.01 0.09
N THR A 96 15.09 -5.19 0.90
CA THR A 96 14.98 -3.73 0.87
C THR A 96 15.42 -3.14 -0.47
N THR A 97 16.40 -3.76 -1.12
CA THR A 97 16.93 -3.30 -2.41
C THR A 97 16.95 -4.44 -3.44
N PRO A 98 16.89 -4.14 -4.75
CA PRO A 98 16.94 -5.16 -5.80
C PRO A 98 18.15 -6.10 -5.70
N ILE A 99 19.31 -5.61 -5.28
CA ILE A 99 20.51 -6.47 -5.19
C ILE A 99 20.41 -7.51 -4.07
N HIS A 100 19.64 -7.23 -3.01
CA HIS A 100 19.45 -8.19 -1.92
C HIS A 100 18.69 -9.44 -2.36
N TYR A 101 17.93 -9.40 -3.46
CA TYR A 101 17.24 -10.57 -4.03
C TYR A 101 18.21 -11.65 -4.53
N LEU A 102 19.50 -11.33 -4.74
CA LEU A 102 20.53 -12.34 -5.03
C LEU A 102 20.77 -13.30 -3.85
N SER A 103 20.43 -12.87 -2.63
CA SER A 103 20.55 -13.69 -1.41
C SER A 103 19.44 -14.72 -1.24
N LEU A 104 18.41 -14.73 -2.11
CA LEU A 104 17.28 -15.66 -2.03
C LEU A 104 17.70 -17.09 -2.40
N GLY A 105 18.28 -17.80 -1.43
CA GLY A 105 18.84 -19.14 -1.54
C GLY A 105 17.87 -20.17 -2.13
N PHE A 106 16.58 -20.01 -1.86
CA PHE A 106 15.49 -20.89 -2.33
C PHE A 106 15.13 -20.70 -3.81
N LEU A 107 15.64 -19.66 -4.48
CA LEU A 107 15.54 -19.50 -5.93
C LEU A 107 16.85 -19.90 -6.60
N ASN A 108 16.80 -20.51 -7.78
CA ASN A 108 18.01 -20.72 -8.60
C ASN A 108 18.53 -19.38 -9.17
N LEU A 109 19.80 -19.34 -9.63
CA LEU A 109 20.43 -18.10 -10.10
C LEU A 109 19.67 -17.44 -11.27
N SER A 110 19.16 -18.25 -12.21
CA SER A 110 18.37 -17.76 -13.35
C SER A 110 17.10 -17.03 -12.89
N ASN A 111 16.37 -17.60 -11.92
CA ASN A 111 15.19 -17.00 -11.34
C ASN A 111 15.53 -15.72 -10.55
N ARG A 112 16.65 -15.68 -9.82
CA ARG A 112 17.08 -14.47 -9.11
C ARG A 112 17.33 -13.32 -10.08
N ILE A 113 18.06 -13.57 -11.17
CA ILE A 113 18.34 -12.57 -12.21
C ILE A 113 17.02 -12.11 -12.88
N LYS A 114 16.15 -13.05 -13.25
CA LYS A 114 14.84 -12.73 -13.84
C LYS A 114 13.97 -11.88 -12.92
N LEU A 115 13.93 -12.19 -11.63
CA LEU A 115 13.19 -11.42 -10.62
C LEU A 115 13.72 -9.99 -10.52
N ILE A 116 15.04 -9.82 -10.40
CA ILE A 116 15.68 -8.49 -10.33
C ILE A 116 15.37 -7.66 -11.58
N TYR A 117 15.48 -8.27 -12.76
CA TYR A 117 15.16 -7.61 -14.02
C TYR A 117 13.69 -7.13 -14.05
N ASN A 118 12.73 -7.99 -13.69
CA ASN A 118 11.31 -7.64 -13.68
C ASN A 118 10.95 -6.57 -12.65
N LEU A 119 11.68 -6.49 -11.53
CA LEU A 119 11.50 -5.45 -10.52
C LEU A 119 12.09 -4.11 -10.96
N ALA A 120 13.26 -4.13 -11.63
CA ALA A 120 13.90 -2.92 -12.15
C ALA A 120 13.19 -2.34 -13.38
N PHE A 121 12.61 -3.22 -14.20
CA PHE A 121 11.90 -2.87 -15.44
C PHE A 121 10.48 -3.43 -15.41
N PRO A 122 9.58 -2.82 -14.62
CA PRO A 122 8.23 -3.32 -14.48
C PRO A 122 7.44 -3.09 -15.78
N GLU A 123 7.15 -4.16 -16.52
CA GLU A 123 6.19 -4.12 -17.63
C GLU A 123 4.77 -3.89 -17.09
N LYS A 124 4.02 -2.98 -17.74
CA LYS A 124 2.61 -2.71 -17.42
C LYS A 124 1.70 -3.69 -18.18
N GLY A 125 0.62 -4.14 -17.54
CA GLY A 125 -0.43 -4.93 -18.19
C GLY A 125 -0.08 -6.41 -18.35
N ALA A 126 0.37 -7.07 -17.29
CA ALA A 126 0.54 -8.51 -17.32
C ALA A 126 -0.70 -9.19 -16.73
N ASP A 127 -1.51 -9.81 -17.59
CA ASP A 127 -2.73 -10.55 -17.23
C ASP A 127 -2.48 -11.74 -16.28
N ASN A 128 -1.22 -12.06 -15.97
CA ASN A 128 -0.85 -13.15 -15.09
C ASN A 128 0.56 -12.96 -14.48
N LEU A 129 0.63 -12.87 -13.15
CA LEU A 129 1.89 -12.71 -12.40
C LEU A 129 2.84 -13.91 -12.57
N ALA A 130 2.31 -15.13 -12.69
CA ALA A 130 3.11 -16.33 -12.92
C ALA A 130 3.73 -16.35 -14.32
N ARG A 131 3.04 -15.82 -15.34
CA ARG A 131 3.61 -15.65 -16.68
C ARG A 131 4.73 -14.60 -16.67
N LYS A 132 4.51 -13.47 -16.00
CA LYS A 132 5.48 -12.37 -15.90
C LYS A 132 6.76 -12.80 -15.19
N PHE A 133 6.63 -13.23 -13.94
CA PHE A 133 7.78 -13.57 -13.12
C PHE A 133 8.33 -14.97 -13.41
N GLY A 134 7.48 -15.89 -13.87
CA GLY A 134 7.80 -17.31 -14.00
C GLY A 134 7.21 -18.13 -12.85
N GLU A 135 6.75 -19.33 -13.16
CA GLU A 135 5.99 -20.20 -12.24
C GLU A 135 6.71 -20.44 -10.91
N ASN A 136 8.02 -20.71 -10.96
CA ASN A 136 8.83 -20.98 -9.78
C ASN A 136 8.94 -19.76 -8.85
N ILE A 137 9.11 -18.56 -9.40
CA ILE A 137 9.17 -17.31 -8.62
C ILE A 137 7.79 -17.00 -8.04
N TYR A 138 6.74 -17.19 -8.83
CA TYR A 138 5.38 -16.97 -8.37
C TYR A 138 5.04 -17.87 -7.18
N ARG A 139 5.24 -19.18 -7.31
CA ARG A 139 4.92 -20.15 -6.25
C ARG A 139 5.76 -19.95 -4.99
N SER A 140 7.05 -19.65 -5.13
CA SER A 140 7.98 -19.61 -3.99
C SER A 140 8.01 -18.28 -3.25
N LEU A 141 7.52 -17.20 -3.87
CA LEU A 141 7.63 -15.84 -3.33
C LEU A 141 6.33 -15.05 -3.45
N ILE A 142 5.87 -14.81 -4.67
CA ILE A 142 4.77 -13.86 -4.92
C ILE A 142 3.45 -14.38 -4.35
N ARG A 143 3.19 -15.68 -4.47
CA ARG A 143 1.98 -16.31 -3.93
C ARG A 143 1.89 -16.15 -2.42
N GLU A 144 3.00 -16.39 -1.70
CA GLU A 144 3.04 -16.19 -0.25
C GLU A 144 2.80 -14.73 0.13
N MET A 145 3.33 -13.77 -0.64
CA MET A 145 3.03 -12.35 -0.43
C MET A 145 1.55 -12.02 -0.65
N LEU A 146 0.92 -12.62 -1.67
CA LEU A 146 -0.51 -12.45 -1.92
C LEU A 146 -1.35 -13.07 -0.80
N ILE A 147 -0.98 -14.24 -0.29
CA ILE A 147 -1.65 -14.87 0.86
C ILE A 147 -1.52 -14.01 2.10
N ASN A 148 -0.34 -13.49 2.39
CA ASN A 148 -0.15 -12.60 3.54
C ASN A 148 -0.99 -11.31 3.42
N LYS A 149 -1.19 -10.80 2.20
CA LYS A 149 -1.93 -9.56 1.96
C LYS A 149 -3.45 -9.74 1.88
N PHE A 150 -3.91 -10.83 1.27
CA PHE A 150 -5.31 -11.04 0.90
C PHE A 150 -5.94 -12.28 1.55
N GLY A 151 -5.16 -13.05 2.31
CA GLY A 151 -5.62 -14.25 3.01
C GLY A 151 -6.24 -15.27 2.05
N ILE A 152 -7.43 -15.75 2.43
CA ILE A 152 -8.22 -16.72 1.66
C ILE A 152 -8.64 -16.24 0.26
N TYR A 153 -8.47 -14.95 -0.04
CA TYR A 153 -8.81 -14.35 -1.33
C TYR A 153 -7.63 -14.25 -2.29
N ALA A 154 -6.43 -14.69 -1.91
CA ALA A 154 -5.21 -14.55 -2.72
C ALA A 154 -5.36 -15.09 -4.15
N ASP A 155 -6.04 -16.22 -4.34
CA ASP A 155 -6.26 -16.83 -5.66
C ASP A 155 -7.38 -16.17 -6.47
N LYS A 156 -8.10 -15.18 -5.89
CA LYS A 156 -9.18 -14.42 -6.55
C LYS A 156 -8.77 -13.00 -6.95
N ILE A 157 -7.52 -12.63 -6.72
CA ILE A 157 -7.03 -11.28 -7.01
C ILE A 157 -6.77 -11.14 -8.50
N SER A 158 -7.37 -10.11 -9.10
CA SER A 158 -7.04 -9.70 -10.46
C SER A 158 -5.58 -9.22 -10.52
N PRO A 159 -4.82 -9.62 -11.54
CA PRO A 159 -3.46 -9.12 -11.75
C PRO A 159 -3.40 -7.67 -12.27
N ASP A 160 -4.55 -7.09 -12.66
CA ASP A 160 -4.76 -5.69 -13.02
C ASP A 160 -5.11 -4.79 -11.82
#